data_AF-A0A377GD32-F1
#
_entry.id   AF-A0A377GD32-F1
#
_cell.length_a   1.000
_cell.length_b   1.000
_cell.length_c   1.000
_cell.angle_alpha   90.00
_cell.angle_beta   90.00
_cell.angle_gamma   90.00
#
_symmetry.space_group_name_H-M   'P 1'
#
loop_
_entity.id
_entity.type
_entity.pdbx_description
1 polymer ?
#
loop_
_entity_poly.entity_id
_entity_poly.type
_entity_poly.pdbx_seq_one_letter_code
_entity_poly.pdbx_strand_id
1 'polypeptide(L)'
;MSSKKGIYLFTLIGLLLGLALDGLIREEITKVFDYALISLFALLYVLAYNEKNCIRLAASSFLVSLILSLPMLPLNAGFTPSHLEHWFTFLGVLPIFVYVGHSFHYAYHQDNTWHVSYNSLFAAVWNTIPLLCIAGIFSSLGNLLIFLGAFIFRTVGSDYLWNLYSNDMHFRLISNVTLFFIGLSVGQQNIKIIYSLRFLMLRMMYYLFPFLALISIVYFLLFLSHALMNNEEFINPLAILIPLTCLGIIFFNAYFQDGSVESGASFLLQSLLRVYRVILFLLILMMTYRMFRFYSLDSNVVIVILTEVLYGLTYAVTAWLSESREQKWVRIGNVSAALFFLIGVFLFNIPYMPIIFQVGGSQSTLLTTLFQ
;
A
#
# COMPACT_ATOMS: atom_id res chain seq x y z
N MET A 1 12.91 -21.65 22.18
CA MET A 1 11.74 -21.46 23.07
C MET A 1 11.03 -20.11 22.92
N SER A 2 11.61 -19.07 22.26
CA SER A 2 10.90 -17.77 22.09
C SER A 2 9.74 -17.82 21.08
N SER A 3 9.78 -18.69 20.05
CA SER A 3 8.73 -18.70 19.01
C SER A 3 7.32 -18.95 19.55
N LYS A 4 7.15 -19.85 20.54
CA LYS A 4 5.82 -20.16 21.11
C LYS A 4 5.16 -18.95 21.78
N LYS A 5 5.92 -18.01 22.34
CA LYS A 5 5.36 -16.84 23.03
C LYS A 5 4.68 -15.86 22.06
N GLY A 6 5.19 -15.74 20.83
CA GLY A 6 4.63 -14.86 19.80
C GLY A 6 3.22 -15.25 19.35
N ILE A 7 2.95 -16.56 19.18
CA ILE A 7 1.60 -17.05 18.81
C ILE A 7 0.57 -16.63 19.84
N TYR A 8 0.79 -16.99 21.11
CA TYR A 8 -0.21 -16.72 22.14
C TYR A 8 -0.47 -15.22 22.29
N LEU A 9 0.58 -14.40 22.18
CA LEU A 9 0.44 -12.94 22.21
C LEU A 9 -0.44 -12.43 21.06
N PHE A 10 -0.20 -12.90 19.83
CA PHE A 10 -0.90 -12.37 18.66
C PHE A 10 -2.34 -12.88 18.59
N THR A 11 -2.56 -14.15 18.94
CA THR A 11 -3.91 -14.69 19.15
C THR A 11 -4.67 -13.87 20.18
N LEU A 12 -4.03 -13.55 21.31
CA LEU A 12 -4.66 -12.76 22.37
C LEU A 12 -4.98 -11.34 21.87
N ILE A 13 -4.06 -10.68 21.18
CA ILE A 13 -4.29 -9.34 20.61
C ILE A 13 -5.44 -9.39 19.59
N GLY A 14 -5.47 -10.39 18.70
CA GLY A 14 -6.54 -10.56 17.72
C GLY A 14 -7.90 -10.80 18.38
N LEU A 15 -7.95 -11.63 19.41
CA LEU A 15 -9.18 -11.90 20.16
C LEU A 15 -9.66 -10.65 20.91
N LEU A 16 -8.77 -9.95 21.62
CA LEU A 16 -9.10 -8.71 22.33
C LEU A 16 -9.54 -7.60 21.36
N LEU A 17 -8.89 -7.49 20.20
CA LEU A 17 -9.30 -6.55 19.16
C LEU A 17 -10.69 -6.91 18.61
N GLY A 18 -10.94 -8.20 18.31
CA GLY A 18 -12.24 -8.67 17.87
C GLY A 18 -13.35 -8.34 18.87
N LEU A 19 -13.10 -8.60 20.16
CA LEU A 19 -14.03 -8.27 21.24
C LEU A 19 -14.22 -6.76 21.43
N ALA A 20 -13.16 -5.97 21.28
CA ALA A 20 -13.25 -4.51 21.38
C ALA A 20 -14.07 -3.91 20.23
N LEU A 21 -13.82 -4.36 18.99
CA LEU A 21 -14.60 -3.95 17.81
C LEU A 21 -16.06 -4.39 17.95
N ASP A 22 -16.30 -5.59 18.47
CA ASP A 22 -17.64 -6.09 18.78
C ASP A 22 -18.35 -5.21 19.82
N GLY A 23 -17.64 -4.84 20.88
CA GLY A 23 -18.12 -3.92 21.91
C GLY A 23 -18.52 -2.56 21.33
N LEU A 24 -17.69 -1.98 20.45
CA LEU A 24 -18.04 -0.72 19.78
C LEU A 24 -19.35 -0.83 18.98
N ILE A 25 -19.56 -1.96 18.28
CA ILE A 25 -20.79 -2.21 17.52
C ILE A 25 -22.00 -2.35 18.46
N ARG A 26 -21.85 -3.09 19.56
CA ARG A 26 -22.94 -3.30 20.54
C ARG A 26 -23.35 -2.03 21.26
N GLU A 27 -22.39 -1.15 21.53
CA GLU A 27 -22.61 0.17 22.14
C GLU A 27 -23.04 1.22 21.10
N GLU A 28 -23.34 0.81 19.86
CA GLU A 28 -23.76 1.68 18.75
C GLU A 28 -22.82 2.88 18.52
N ILE A 29 -21.52 2.69 18.79
CA ILE A 29 -20.52 3.71 18.51
C ILE A 29 -20.40 3.85 17.00
N THR A 30 -20.78 5.01 16.48
CA THR A 30 -20.79 5.24 15.03
C THR A 30 -19.51 5.86 14.49
N LYS A 31 -18.62 6.38 15.34
CA LYS A 31 -17.42 7.09 14.91
C LYS A 31 -16.38 6.15 14.30
N VAL A 32 -16.07 6.33 13.02
CA VAL A 32 -15.11 5.49 12.28
C VAL A 32 -13.69 5.62 12.86
N PHE A 33 -13.37 6.79 13.41
CA PHE A 33 -12.12 7.04 14.12
C PHE A 33 -11.83 6.02 15.23
N ASP A 34 -12.83 5.65 16.04
CA ASP A 34 -12.63 4.74 17.16
C ASP A 34 -12.25 3.33 16.66
N TYR A 35 -12.95 2.84 15.63
CA TYR A 35 -12.63 1.58 14.94
C TYR A 35 -11.23 1.60 14.32
N ALA A 36 -10.87 2.69 13.63
CA ALA A 36 -9.59 2.85 12.99
C ALA A 36 -8.45 2.89 14.02
N LEU A 37 -8.60 3.67 15.10
CA LEU A 37 -7.59 3.83 16.15
C LEU A 37 -7.23 2.48 16.78
N ILE A 38 -8.22 1.71 17.24
CA ILE A 38 -7.95 0.43 17.92
C ILE A 38 -7.41 -0.63 16.96
N SER A 39 -7.90 -0.66 15.72
CA SER A 39 -7.44 -1.61 14.70
C SER A 39 -6.01 -1.32 14.27
N LEU A 40 -5.69 -0.04 13.99
CA LEU A 40 -4.36 0.39 13.60
C LEU A 40 -3.38 0.21 14.75
N PHE A 41 -3.77 0.50 15.99
CA PHE A 41 -2.92 0.28 17.16
C PHE A 41 -2.46 -1.18 17.24
N ALA A 42 -3.41 -2.12 17.19
CA ALA A 42 -3.13 -3.55 17.26
C ALA A 42 -2.28 -4.03 16.06
N LEU A 43 -2.61 -3.58 14.85
CA LEU A 43 -1.89 -3.94 13.64
C LEU A 43 -0.45 -3.42 13.65
N LEU A 44 -0.23 -2.14 13.94
CA LEU A 44 1.10 -1.52 14.00
C LEU A 44 1.96 -2.15 15.10
N TYR A 45 1.37 -2.41 16.27
CA TYR A 45 2.07 -3.12 17.35
C TYR A 45 2.57 -4.49 16.89
N VAL A 46 1.70 -5.27 16.26
CA VAL A 46 2.05 -6.62 15.80
C VAL A 46 3.07 -6.57 14.67
N LEU A 47 2.88 -5.72 13.66
CA LEU A 47 3.77 -5.68 12.50
C LEU A 47 5.19 -5.19 12.84
N ALA A 48 5.35 -4.34 13.86
CA ALA A 48 6.65 -3.86 14.34
C ALA A 48 7.18 -4.64 15.57
N TYR A 49 6.53 -5.75 15.95
CA TYR A 49 6.92 -6.54 17.12
C TYR A 49 8.29 -7.20 16.92
N ASN A 50 9.23 -6.91 17.84
CA ASN A 50 10.60 -7.43 17.79
C ASN A 50 11.11 -7.98 19.14
N GLU A 51 10.21 -8.28 20.08
CA GLU A 51 10.48 -8.71 21.46
C GLU A 51 11.27 -7.70 22.33
N LYS A 52 11.66 -6.54 21.79
CA LYS A 52 12.46 -5.51 22.48
C LYS A 52 11.62 -4.29 22.80
N ASN A 53 11.88 -3.65 23.95
CA ASN A 53 11.30 -2.36 24.33
C ASN A 53 9.76 -2.29 24.17
N CYS A 54 9.03 -3.30 24.67
CA CYS A 54 7.57 -3.43 24.46
C CYS A 54 6.78 -2.18 24.86
N ILE A 55 7.20 -1.46 25.91
CA ILE A 55 6.55 -0.20 26.34
C ILE A 55 6.69 0.87 25.25
N ARG A 56 7.89 1.02 24.68
CA ARG A 56 8.14 1.98 23.60
C ARG A 56 7.39 1.59 22.34
N LEU A 57 7.32 0.30 22.04
CA LEU A 57 6.52 -0.22 20.92
C LEU A 57 5.04 0.13 21.12
N ALA A 58 4.45 -0.17 22.28
CA ALA A 58 3.07 0.17 22.59
C ALA A 58 2.80 1.68 22.48
N ALA A 59 3.63 2.52 23.12
CA ALA A 59 3.45 3.97 23.10
C ALA A 59 3.57 4.57 21.69
N SER A 60 4.56 4.14 20.91
CA SER A 60 4.72 4.61 19.54
C SER A 60 3.66 4.06 18.58
N SER A 61 3.22 2.81 18.73
CA SER A 61 2.09 2.26 17.96
C SER A 61 0.80 3.02 18.25
N PHE A 62 0.58 3.42 19.51
CA PHE A 62 -0.56 4.25 19.88
C PHE A 62 -0.44 5.65 19.26
N LEU A 63 0.72 6.30 19.35
CA LEU A 63 0.92 7.62 18.77
C LEU A 63 0.76 7.61 17.24
N VAL A 64 1.33 6.62 16.55
CA VAL A 64 1.23 6.51 15.10
C VAL A 64 -0.19 6.14 14.68
N SER A 65 -0.87 5.21 15.36
CA SER A 65 -2.29 4.92 15.07
C SER A 65 -3.20 6.11 15.30
N LEU A 66 -2.94 6.93 16.34
CA LEU A 66 -3.63 8.19 16.55
C LEU A 66 -3.47 9.11 15.35
N ILE A 67 -2.24 9.38 14.93
CA ILE A 67 -1.95 10.23 13.76
C ILE A 67 -2.62 9.68 12.50
N LEU A 68 -2.47 8.38 12.21
CA LEU A 68 -3.01 7.76 11.00
C LEU A 68 -4.55 7.67 10.98
N SER A 69 -5.21 7.72 12.14
CA SER A 69 -6.67 7.68 12.24
C SER A 69 -7.32 9.07 12.22
N LEU A 70 -6.58 10.16 12.49
CA LEU A 70 -7.10 11.54 12.50
C LEU A 70 -7.89 11.92 11.23
N PRO A 71 -7.52 11.52 10.00
CA PRO A 71 -8.34 11.81 8.83
C PRO A 71 -9.77 11.28 8.94
N MET A 72 -10.00 10.20 9.68
CA MET A 72 -11.31 9.58 9.85
C MET A 72 -12.14 10.19 11.01
N LEU A 73 -11.62 11.20 11.70
CA LEU A 73 -12.28 11.84 12.85
C LEU A 73 -13.71 12.36 12.61
N PRO A 74 -14.04 12.97 11.45
CA PRO A 74 -15.41 13.45 11.21
C PRO A 74 -16.35 12.36 10.66
N LEU A 75 -15.84 11.16 10.34
CA LEU A 75 -16.60 10.11 9.66
C LEU A 75 -17.39 9.25 10.67
N ASN A 76 -18.65 9.01 10.35
CA ASN A 76 -19.55 8.12 11.10
C ASN A 76 -20.02 6.94 10.22
N ALA A 77 -20.51 5.85 10.82
CA ALA A 77 -20.96 4.65 10.10
C ALA A 77 -22.10 4.90 9.10
N GLY A 78 -22.93 5.92 9.35
CA GLY A 78 -23.97 6.41 8.43
C GLY A 78 -23.54 7.58 7.54
N PHE A 79 -22.23 7.81 7.39
CA PHE A 79 -21.71 8.94 6.61
C PHE A 79 -22.17 8.86 5.15
N THR A 80 -22.88 9.90 4.71
CA THR A 80 -23.27 10.07 3.32
C THR A 80 -22.30 11.06 2.66
N PRO A 81 -21.40 10.60 1.77
CA PRO A 81 -20.42 11.47 1.15
C PRO A 81 -21.10 12.53 0.28
N SER A 82 -20.83 13.81 0.56
CA SER A 82 -21.29 14.92 -0.28
C SER A 82 -20.56 14.98 -1.62
N HIS A 83 -19.30 14.52 -1.66
CA HIS A 83 -18.48 14.44 -2.86
C HIS A 83 -18.00 13.01 -3.08
N LEU A 84 -18.71 12.27 -3.94
CA LEU A 84 -18.41 10.86 -4.23
C LEU A 84 -16.98 10.64 -4.75
N GLU A 85 -16.50 11.54 -5.62
CA GLU A 85 -15.14 11.46 -6.15
C GLU A 85 -14.08 11.48 -5.05
N HIS A 86 -14.13 12.50 -4.18
CA HIS A 86 -13.21 12.64 -3.05
C HIS A 86 -13.31 11.44 -2.09
N TRP A 87 -14.52 10.90 -1.89
CA TRP A 87 -14.70 9.69 -1.09
C TRP A 87 -13.98 8.47 -1.67
N PHE A 88 -14.12 8.22 -2.97
CA PHE A 88 -13.45 7.10 -3.63
C PHE A 88 -11.93 7.26 -3.66
N THR A 89 -11.43 8.47 -3.93
CA THR A 89 -9.99 8.74 -3.93
C THR A 89 -9.40 8.61 -2.53
N PHE A 90 -10.12 9.07 -1.50
CA PHE A 90 -9.75 8.88 -0.10
C PHE A 90 -9.69 7.39 0.27
N LEU A 91 -10.71 6.60 -0.07
CA LEU A 91 -10.72 5.16 0.18
C LEU A 91 -9.58 4.42 -0.53
N GLY A 92 -9.19 4.87 -1.73
CA GLY A 92 -8.05 4.30 -2.46
C GLY A 92 -6.70 4.67 -1.85
N VAL A 93 -6.52 5.91 -1.38
CA VAL A 93 -5.26 6.43 -0.85
C VAL A 93 -5.03 6.02 0.61
N LEU A 94 -6.08 5.88 1.42
CA LEU A 94 -5.98 5.61 2.86
C LEU A 94 -5.18 4.34 3.20
N PRO A 95 -5.37 3.18 2.54
CA PRO A 95 -4.54 2.00 2.80
C PRO A 95 -3.06 2.22 2.48
N ILE A 96 -2.76 2.98 1.43
CA ILE A 96 -1.39 3.31 1.02
C ILE A 96 -0.76 4.25 2.06
N PHE A 97 -1.51 5.25 2.53
CA PHE A 97 -1.11 6.17 3.58
C PHE A 97 -0.76 5.42 4.89
N VAL A 98 -1.64 4.52 5.33
CA VAL A 98 -1.38 3.67 6.50
C VAL A 98 -0.16 2.78 6.29
N TYR A 99 0.00 2.20 5.10
CA TYR A 99 1.11 1.31 4.77
C TYR A 99 2.47 2.04 4.75
N VAL A 100 2.52 3.26 4.21
CA VAL A 100 3.70 4.12 4.24
C VAL A 100 4.02 4.50 5.69
N GLY A 101 3.02 4.93 6.48
CA GLY A 101 3.20 5.23 7.90
C GLY A 101 3.72 4.05 8.72
N HIS A 102 3.17 2.86 8.48
CA HIS A 102 3.65 1.60 9.04
C HIS A 102 5.12 1.35 8.70
N SER A 103 5.53 1.59 7.45
CA SER A 103 6.91 1.34 7.03
C SER A 103 7.92 2.18 7.81
N PHE A 104 7.61 3.46 8.10
CA PHE A 104 8.43 4.30 8.96
C PHE A 104 8.42 3.84 10.42
N HIS A 105 7.26 3.43 10.95
CA HIS A 105 7.13 2.91 12.32
C HIS A 105 7.90 1.61 12.53
N TYR A 106 7.79 0.67 11.60
CA TYR A 106 8.58 -0.56 11.58
C TYR A 106 10.08 -0.25 11.59
N ALA A 107 10.52 0.64 10.69
CA ALA A 107 11.93 0.92 10.53
C ALA A 107 12.54 1.67 11.73
N TYR A 108 11.75 2.52 12.42
CA TYR A 108 12.12 3.11 13.71
C TYR A 108 12.45 2.05 14.78
N HIS A 109 11.63 0.99 14.87
CA HIS A 109 11.87 -0.09 15.85
C HIS A 109 12.98 -1.04 15.44
N GLN A 110 13.16 -1.25 14.14
CA GLN A 110 14.24 -2.07 13.61
C GLN A 110 15.61 -1.41 13.81
N ASP A 111 15.70 -0.10 13.52
CA ASP A 111 16.95 0.67 13.62
C ASP A 111 17.21 1.17 15.04
N ASN A 112 16.20 1.13 15.92
CA ASN A 112 16.27 1.60 17.31
C ASN A 112 16.71 3.08 17.42
N THR A 113 16.50 3.87 16.37
CA THR A 113 16.86 5.28 16.29
C THR A 113 15.82 6.07 15.50
N TRP A 114 15.79 7.39 15.69
CA TRP A 114 14.93 8.29 14.91
C TRP A 114 15.41 8.48 13.47
N HIS A 115 16.68 8.21 13.19
CA HIS A 115 17.25 8.28 11.85
C HIS A 115 17.01 6.96 11.13
N VAL A 116 15.86 6.87 10.48
CA VAL A 116 15.43 5.66 9.78
C VAL A 116 16.28 5.43 8.53
N SER A 117 16.87 4.24 8.42
CA SER A 117 17.65 3.83 7.26
C SER A 117 16.76 3.41 6.09
N TYR A 118 17.22 3.71 4.86
CA TYR A 118 16.52 3.26 3.65
C TYR A 118 16.40 1.73 3.59
N ASN A 119 17.41 1.00 4.08
CA ASN A 119 17.41 -0.46 4.07
C ASN A 119 16.27 -1.02 4.93
N SER A 120 16.04 -0.44 6.10
CA SER A 120 14.94 -0.84 6.98
C SER A 120 13.58 -0.44 6.42
N LEU A 121 13.45 0.71 5.75
CA LEU A 121 12.23 1.08 5.01
C LEU A 121 11.94 0.12 3.86
N PHE A 122 12.96 -0.19 3.05
CA PHE A 122 12.86 -1.15 1.96
C PHE A 122 12.42 -2.53 2.48
N ALA A 123 13.06 -3.00 3.56
CA ALA A 123 12.65 -4.24 4.21
C ALA A 123 11.20 -4.18 4.73
N ALA A 124 10.78 -3.06 5.33
CA ALA A 124 9.42 -2.89 5.84
C ALA A 124 8.38 -3.05 4.72
N VAL A 125 8.57 -2.33 3.61
CA VAL A 125 7.69 -2.38 2.44
C VAL A 125 7.60 -3.82 1.93
N TRP A 126 8.74 -4.40 1.58
CA TRP A 126 8.76 -5.65 0.84
C TRP A 126 8.55 -6.91 1.70
N ASN A 127 8.72 -6.84 3.01
CA ASN A 127 8.36 -7.94 3.92
C ASN A 127 6.89 -7.92 4.32
N THR A 128 6.29 -6.72 4.44
CA THR A 128 4.91 -6.59 4.92
C THR A 128 3.91 -7.16 3.90
N ILE A 129 4.14 -6.98 2.60
CA ILE A 129 3.26 -7.53 1.55
C ILE A 129 3.09 -9.06 1.67
N PRO A 130 4.14 -9.89 1.57
CA PRO A 130 4.01 -11.34 1.71
C PRO A 130 3.48 -11.75 3.08
N LEU A 131 3.80 -11.00 4.15
CA LEU A 131 3.28 -11.27 5.49
C LEU A 131 1.75 -11.10 5.56
N LEU A 132 1.22 -10.01 5.02
CA LEU A 132 -0.21 -9.76 4.93
C LEU A 132 -0.91 -10.79 4.04
N CYS A 133 -0.28 -11.20 2.92
CA CYS A 133 -0.80 -12.26 2.07
C CYS A 133 -0.92 -13.59 2.82
N ILE A 134 0.10 -14.00 3.59
CA ILE A 134 0.04 -15.22 4.40
C ILE A 134 -1.06 -15.12 5.46
N ALA A 135 -1.18 -13.97 6.13
CA ALA A 135 -2.24 -13.77 7.11
C ALA A 135 -3.64 -13.85 6.49
N GLY A 136 -3.83 -13.27 5.29
CA GLY A 136 -5.07 -13.35 4.52
C GLY A 136 -5.41 -14.77 4.08
N ILE A 137 -4.43 -15.52 3.56
CA ILE A 137 -4.61 -16.93 3.17
C ILE A 137 -4.97 -17.78 4.39
N PHE A 138 -4.23 -17.63 5.50
CA PHE A 138 -4.51 -18.36 6.72
C PHE A 138 -5.92 -18.06 7.25
N SER A 139 -6.30 -16.77 7.30
CA SER A 139 -7.65 -16.36 7.72
C SER A 139 -8.74 -16.94 6.81
N SER A 140 -8.52 -16.92 5.49
CA SER A 140 -9.47 -17.45 4.51
C SER A 140 -9.65 -18.97 4.66
N LEU A 141 -8.54 -19.71 4.81
CA LEU A 141 -8.58 -21.15 5.05
C LEU A 141 -9.22 -21.49 6.40
N GLY A 142 -8.92 -20.72 7.45
CA GLY A 142 -9.55 -20.88 8.76
C GLY A 142 -11.06 -20.69 8.71
N ASN A 143 -11.53 -19.64 8.01
CA ASN A 143 -12.96 -19.42 7.80
C ASN A 143 -13.60 -20.52 6.94
N LEU A 144 -12.90 -21.03 5.92
CA LEU A 144 -13.38 -22.17 5.13
C LEU A 144 -13.60 -23.42 6.00
N LEU A 145 -12.70 -23.69 6.95
CA LEU A 145 -12.88 -24.80 7.91
C LEU A 145 -14.08 -24.59 8.83
N ILE A 146 -14.30 -23.37 9.32
CA ILE A 146 -15.50 -23.04 10.12
C ILE A 146 -16.77 -23.23 9.29
N PHE A 147 -16.76 -22.75 8.03
CA PHE A 147 -17.88 -22.92 7.11
C PHE A 147 -18.19 -24.40 6.83
N LEU A 148 -17.17 -25.22 6.58
CA LEU A 148 -17.34 -26.67 6.39
C LEU A 148 -17.87 -27.35 7.66
N GLY A 149 -17.37 -26.96 8.83
CA GLY A 149 -17.89 -27.43 10.12
C GLY A 149 -19.37 -27.07 10.31
N ALA A 150 -19.75 -25.84 9.96
CA ALA A 150 -21.15 -25.40 9.98
C ALA A 150 -22.02 -26.21 9.02
N PHE A 151 -21.49 -26.56 7.84
CA PHE A 151 -22.18 -27.41 6.87
C PHE A 151 -22.39 -28.85 7.39
N ILE A 152 -21.39 -29.44 8.06
CA ILE A 152 -21.50 -30.77 8.67
C ILE A 152 -22.58 -30.80 9.75
N PHE A 153 -22.69 -29.76 10.58
CA PHE A 153 -23.77 -29.69 11.57
C PHE A 153 -25.15 -29.71 10.92
N ARG A 154 -25.29 -29.03 9.77
CA ARG A 154 -26.53 -29.00 9.01
C ARG A 154 -26.90 -30.37 8.42
N THR A 155 -25.92 -31.19 8.02
CA THR A 155 -26.21 -32.53 7.48
C THR A 155 -26.77 -33.50 8.53
N VAL A 156 -26.45 -33.30 9.81
CA VAL A 156 -27.00 -34.09 10.93
C VAL A 156 -28.26 -33.47 11.55
N GLY A 157 -28.84 -32.44 10.91
CA GLY A 157 -30.09 -31.79 11.32
C GLY A 157 -29.93 -30.68 12.37
N SER A 158 -28.71 -30.18 12.61
CA SER A 158 -28.45 -29.06 13.53
C SER A 158 -28.06 -27.79 12.76
N ASP A 159 -28.91 -26.77 12.81
CA ASP A 159 -28.62 -25.46 12.19
C ASP A 159 -27.78 -24.53 13.10
N TYR A 160 -27.33 -24.99 14.29
CA TYR A 160 -26.69 -24.14 15.28
C TYR A 160 -25.43 -23.43 14.75
N LEU A 161 -24.43 -24.19 14.28
CA LEU A 161 -23.20 -23.60 13.75
C LEU A 161 -23.43 -22.85 12.43
N TRP A 162 -24.40 -23.29 11.63
CA TRP A 162 -24.78 -22.58 10.41
C TRP A 162 -25.32 -21.19 10.73
N ASN A 163 -26.26 -21.09 11.67
CA ASN A 163 -26.81 -19.81 12.10
C ASN A 163 -25.73 -18.92 12.74
N LEU A 164 -24.84 -19.50 13.56
CA LEU A 164 -23.73 -18.76 14.16
C LEU A 164 -22.76 -18.22 13.10
N TYR A 165 -22.42 -18.99 12.06
CA TYR A 165 -21.51 -18.52 11.02
C TYR A 165 -22.16 -17.57 10.01
N SER A 166 -23.38 -17.87 9.57
CA SER A 166 -24.04 -17.14 8.47
C SER A 166 -24.81 -15.91 8.92
N ASN A 167 -25.40 -15.92 10.12
CA ASN A 167 -26.32 -14.88 10.57
C ASN A 167 -25.73 -14.01 11.69
N ASP A 168 -24.77 -14.52 12.47
CA ASP A 168 -24.15 -13.76 13.55
C ASP A 168 -22.93 -12.96 13.06
N MET A 169 -23.12 -11.64 12.90
CA MET A 169 -22.06 -10.72 12.51
C MET A 169 -20.96 -10.62 13.57
N HIS A 170 -21.31 -10.71 14.85
CA HIS A 170 -20.39 -10.57 15.98
C HIS A 170 -19.40 -11.74 16.00
N PHE A 171 -19.93 -12.97 15.84
CA PHE A 171 -19.10 -14.16 15.72
C PHE A 171 -18.13 -14.05 14.55
N ARG A 172 -18.62 -13.66 13.35
CA ARG A 172 -17.78 -13.50 12.17
C ARG A 172 -16.70 -12.45 12.38
N LEU A 173 -17.02 -11.31 12.98
CA LEU A 173 -16.04 -10.25 13.23
C LEU A 173 -14.91 -10.76 14.13
N ILE A 174 -15.26 -11.33 15.29
CA ILE A 174 -14.30 -11.85 16.26
C ILE A 174 -13.46 -12.97 15.63
N SER A 175 -14.09 -13.91 14.92
CA SER A 175 -13.39 -15.04 14.31
C SER A 175 -12.41 -14.58 13.22
N ASN A 176 -12.83 -13.68 12.33
CA ASN A 176 -12.00 -13.19 11.22
C ASN A 176 -10.79 -12.41 11.72
N VAL A 177 -11.00 -11.49 12.68
CA VAL A 177 -9.92 -10.70 13.27
C VAL A 177 -8.94 -11.62 14.00
N THR A 178 -9.43 -12.56 14.80
CA THR A 178 -8.57 -13.51 15.53
C THR A 178 -7.75 -14.37 14.57
N LEU A 179 -8.39 -14.97 13.56
CA LEU A 179 -7.71 -15.82 12.57
C LEU A 179 -6.67 -15.04 11.76
N PHE A 180 -6.95 -13.78 11.41
CA PHE A 180 -5.99 -12.93 10.72
C PHE A 180 -4.72 -12.69 11.56
N PHE A 181 -4.87 -12.37 12.84
CA PHE A 181 -3.73 -12.16 13.74
C PHE A 181 -2.95 -13.46 14.03
N ILE A 182 -3.62 -14.61 14.10
CA ILE A 182 -2.93 -15.91 14.12
C ILE A 182 -2.11 -16.08 12.84
N GLY A 183 -2.69 -15.75 11.68
CA GLY A 183 -2.00 -15.78 10.40
C GLY A 183 -0.75 -14.88 10.36
N LEU A 184 -0.83 -13.66 10.91
CA LEU A 184 0.33 -12.79 11.10
C LEU A 184 1.40 -13.45 11.96
N SER A 185 1.02 -14.13 13.04
CA SER A 185 1.97 -14.84 13.88
C SER A 185 2.65 -16.00 13.15
N VAL A 186 1.89 -16.77 12.35
CA VAL A 186 2.44 -17.87 11.55
C VAL A 186 3.48 -17.33 10.57
N GLY A 187 3.18 -16.22 9.89
CA GLY A 187 4.12 -15.56 8.99
C GLY A 187 5.38 -15.05 9.70
N GLN A 188 5.24 -14.38 10.85
CA GLN A 188 6.38 -13.84 11.60
C GLN A 188 7.28 -14.92 12.21
N GLN A 189 6.73 -16.02 12.70
CA GLN A 189 7.54 -17.14 13.17
C GLN A 189 8.39 -17.76 12.05
N ASN A 190 7.89 -17.67 10.83
CA ASN A 190 8.51 -18.18 9.63
C ASN A 190 9.14 -17.06 8.80
N ILE A 191 9.72 -16.04 9.47
CA ILE A 191 10.26 -14.85 8.80
C ILE A 191 11.30 -15.17 7.71
N LYS A 192 12.02 -16.28 7.82
CA LYS A 192 12.93 -16.75 6.76
C LYS A 192 12.19 -17.05 5.46
N ILE A 193 10.98 -17.63 5.53
CA ILE A 193 10.12 -17.86 4.35
C ILE A 193 9.66 -16.53 3.77
N ILE A 194 9.29 -15.56 4.63
CA ILE A 194 8.94 -14.20 4.18
C ILE A 194 10.09 -13.57 3.40
N TYR A 195 11.33 -13.69 3.89
CA TYR A 195 12.50 -13.19 3.19
C TYR A 195 12.75 -13.90 1.85
N SER A 196 12.55 -15.23 1.79
CA SER A 196 12.63 -15.98 0.55
C SER A 196 11.55 -15.57 -0.47
N LEU A 197 10.31 -15.35 -0.01
CA LEU A 197 9.22 -14.87 -0.86
C LEU A 197 9.49 -13.46 -1.39
N ARG A 198 9.97 -12.56 -0.53
CA ARG A 198 10.45 -11.23 -0.95
C ARG A 198 11.51 -11.36 -2.04
N PHE A 199 12.54 -12.15 -1.79
CA PHE A 199 13.64 -12.35 -2.73
C PHE A 199 13.13 -12.88 -4.08
N LEU A 200 12.26 -13.88 -4.06
CA LEU A 200 11.66 -14.43 -5.27
C LEU A 200 10.85 -13.38 -6.05
N MET A 201 10.00 -12.62 -5.36
CA MET A 201 9.19 -11.57 -5.97
C MET A 201 10.05 -10.47 -6.61
N LEU A 202 11.06 -9.97 -5.88
CA LEU A 202 12.00 -8.97 -6.40
C LEU A 202 12.78 -9.52 -7.61
N ARG A 203 13.17 -10.79 -7.58
CA ARG A 203 13.87 -11.44 -8.69
C ARG A 203 12.98 -11.61 -9.92
N MET A 204 11.69 -11.92 -9.74
CA MET A 204 10.73 -11.95 -10.85
C MET A 204 10.61 -10.56 -11.50
N MET A 205 10.43 -9.51 -10.69
CA MET A 205 10.37 -8.13 -11.18
C MET A 205 11.66 -7.71 -11.87
N TYR A 206 12.82 -8.10 -11.35
CA TYR A 206 14.13 -7.87 -11.97
C TYR A 206 14.19 -8.42 -13.41
N TYR A 207 13.70 -9.64 -13.65
CA TYR A 207 13.69 -10.23 -14.99
C TYR A 207 12.59 -9.68 -15.91
N LEU A 208 11.48 -9.20 -15.35
CA LEU A 208 10.39 -8.59 -16.11
C LEU A 208 10.65 -7.11 -16.46
N PHE A 209 11.53 -6.43 -15.71
CA PHE A 209 11.84 -5.01 -15.91
C PHE A 209 12.34 -4.63 -17.30
N PRO A 210 13.24 -5.41 -17.95
CA PRO A 210 13.66 -5.12 -19.32
C PRO A 210 12.51 -5.17 -20.33
N PHE A 211 11.55 -6.08 -20.14
CA PHE A 211 10.37 -6.18 -21.01
C PHE A 211 9.44 -4.99 -20.82
N LEU A 212 9.20 -4.58 -19.57
CA LEU A 212 8.43 -3.38 -19.26
C LEU A 212 9.08 -2.13 -19.86
N ALA A 213 10.41 -2.02 -19.75
CA ALA A 213 11.18 -0.95 -20.36
C ALA A 213 10.99 -0.92 -21.88
N LEU A 214 11.15 -2.05 -22.56
CA LEU A 214 10.97 -2.14 -24.01
C LEU A 214 9.56 -1.73 -24.45
N ILE A 215 8.52 -2.27 -23.80
CA ILE A 215 7.12 -1.93 -24.10
C ILE A 215 6.88 -0.43 -23.91
N SER A 216 7.39 0.13 -22.82
CA SER A 216 7.22 1.57 -22.51
C SER A 216 7.92 2.46 -23.54
N ILE A 217 9.11 2.07 -23.99
CA ILE A 217 9.87 2.81 -25.02
C ILE A 217 9.12 2.76 -26.35
N VAL A 218 8.65 1.58 -26.76
CA VAL A 218 7.87 1.42 -27.99
C VAL A 218 6.59 2.25 -27.92
N TYR A 219 5.87 2.19 -26.80
CA TYR A 219 4.67 2.99 -26.59
C TYR A 219 4.96 4.49 -26.67
N PHE A 220 6.02 4.96 -26.01
CA PHE A 220 6.44 6.36 -26.06
C PHE A 220 6.69 6.83 -27.49
N LEU A 221 7.43 6.05 -28.30
CA LEU A 221 7.75 6.40 -29.68
C LEU A 221 6.51 6.39 -30.59
N LEU A 222 5.67 5.36 -30.47
CA LEU A 222 4.43 5.25 -31.24
C LEU A 222 3.47 6.39 -30.90
N PHE A 223 3.32 6.68 -29.60
CA PHE A 223 2.45 7.75 -29.15
C PHE A 223 2.95 9.12 -29.59
N LEU A 224 4.26 9.38 -29.51
CA LEU A 224 4.86 10.63 -29.98
C LEU A 224 4.62 10.83 -31.48
N SER A 225 4.84 9.79 -32.29
CA SER A 225 4.57 9.82 -33.73
C SER A 225 3.09 10.09 -34.02
N HIS A 226 2.20 9.38 -33.34
CA HIS A 226 0.75 9.53 -33.48
C HIS A 226 0.27 10.96 -33.13
N ALA A 227 0.79 11.52 -32.03
CA ALA A 227 0.46 12.87 -31.59
C ALA A 227 0.94 13.95 -32.58
N LEU A 228 2.11 13.77 -33.21
CA LEU A 228 2.64 14.69 -34.23
C LEU A 228 1.80 14.69 -35.52
N MET A 229 1.16 13.57 -35.83
CA MET A 229 0.31 13.42 -37.02
C MET A 229 -1.15 13.88 -36.81
N ASN A 230 -1.53 14.30 -35.59
CA ASN A 230 -2.92 14.65 -35.21
C ASN A 230 -3.94 13.57 -35.59
N ASN A 231 -3.56 12.29 -35.44
CA ASN A 231 -4.46 11.17 -35.71
C ASN A 231 -5.51 11.01 -34.59
N GLU A 232 -6.62 10.34 -34.92
CA GLU A 232 -7.63 9.99 -33.93
C GLU A 232 -7.15 8.88 -32.99
N GLU A 233 -7.43 9.05 -31.69
CA GLU A 233 -7.05 8.08 -30.67
C GLU A 233 -8.02 6.89 -30.65
N PHE A 234 -7.48 5.68 -30.82
CA PHE A 234 -8.29 4.45 -30.81
C PHE A 234 -8.66 3.97 -29.40
N ILE A 235 -7.83 4.28 -28.40
CA ILE A 235 -7.99 3.88 -27.01
C ILE A 235 -7.57 5.07 -26.14
N ASN A 236 -8.26 5.31 -25.03
CA ASN A 236 -7.86 6.32 -24.05
C ASN A 236 -6.42 6.05 -23.56
N PRO A 237 -5.45 6.95 -23.85
CA PRO A 237 -4.05 6.75 -23.51
C PRO A 237 -3.80 6.61 -22.02
N LEU A 238 -4.68 7.12 -21.15
CA LEU A 238 -4.56 6.96 -19.69
C LEU A 238 -4.69 5.50 -19.25
N ALA A 239 -5.47 4.68 -19.97
CA ALA A 239 -5.59 3.26 -19.69
C ALA A 239 -4.27 2.49 -19.83
N ILE A 240 -3.32 3.05 -20.60
CA ILE A 240 -1.98 2.49 -20.79
C ILE A 240 -0.93 3.26 -19.97
N LEU A 241 -1.02 4.60 -19.94
CA LEU A 241 -0.06 5.44 -19.23
C LEU A 241 -0.03 5.13 -17.73
N ILE A 242 -1.19 5.05 -17.07
CA ILE A 242 -1.28 4.79 -15.62
C ILE A 242 -0.57 3.47 -15.23
N PRO A 243 -0.90 2.30 -15.81
CA PRO A 243 -0.20 1.07 -15.45
C PRO A 243 1.28 1.10 -15.82
N LEU A 244 1.67 1.70 -16.94
CA LEU A 244 3.09 1.78 -17.33
C LEU A 244 3.92 2.63 -16.36
N THR A 245 3.41 3.76 -15.89
CA THR A 245 4.14 4.62 -14.94
C THR A 245 4.21 3.99 -13.55
N CYS A 246 3.08 3.47 -13.05
CA CYS A 246 3.01 2.77 -11.77
C CYS A 246 3.94 1.56 -11.72
N LEU A 247 3.85 0.66 -12.72
CA LEU A 247 4.72 -0.51 -12.80
C LEU A 247 6.18 -0.10 -13.01
N GLY A 248 6.44 0.97 -13.77
CA GLY A 248 7.79 1.49 -13.99
C GLY A 248 8.48 1.91 -12.70
N ILE A 249 7.76 2.62 -11.82
CA ILE A 249 8.27 3.03 -10.50
C ILE A 249 8.50 1.81 -9.60
N ILE A 250 7.51 0.90 -9.52
CA ILE A 250 7.60 -0.32 -8.68
C ILE A 250 8.77 -1.20 -9.13
N PHE A 251 8.89 -1.46 -10.44
CA PHE A 251 9.91 -2.35 -10.97
C PHE A 251 11.29 -1.72 -10.90
N PHE A 252 11.42 -0.40 -11.08
CA PHE A 252 12.70 0.26 -10.85
C PHE A 252 13.11 0.17 -9.36
N ASN A 253 12.17 0.36 -8.43
CA ASN A 253 12.46 0.18 -7.01
C ASN A 253 12.85 -1.28 -6.69
N ALA A 254 12.18 -2.26 -7.30
CA ALA A 254 12.52 -3.68 -7.15
C ALA A 254 13.85 -4.07 -7.80
N TYR A 255 14.22 -3.41 -8.91
CA TYR A 255 15.51 -3.57 -9.57
C TYR A 255 16.64 -2.96 -8.73
N PHE A 256 16.44 -1.74 -8.21
CA PHE A 256 17.39 -1.02 -7.36
C PHE A 256 17.57 -1.67 -5.98
N GLN A 257 16.49 -2.24 -5.44
CA GLN A 257 16.40 -2.81 -4.11
C GLN A 257 16.82 -1.82 -3.01
N ASP A 258 17.77 -2.21 -2.17
CA ASP A 258 18.43 -1.37 -1.17
C ASP A 258 19.68 -0.66 -1.74
N GLY A 259 20.03 -0.89 -3.00
CA GLY A 259 21.25 -0.40 -3.64
C GLY A 259 22.51 -1.19 -3.30
N SER A 260 22.41 -2.36 -2.67
CA SER A 260 23.56 -3.22 -2.36
C SER A 260 23.88 -4.27 -3.42
N VAL A 261 22.96 -4.51 -4.36
CA VAL A 261 23.10 -5.56 -5.36
C VAL A 261 23.83 -5.02 -6.58
N GLU A 262 25.05 -5.51 -6.81
CA GLU A 262 25.76 -5.26 -8.06
C GLU A 262 24.97 -5.87 -9.23
N SER A 263 24.68 -5.04 -10.23
CA SER A 263 23.99 -5.47 -11.43
C SER A 263 24.92 -6.35 -12.27
N GLY A 264 24.73 -7.67 -12.20
CA GLY A 264 25.35 -8.63 -13.13
C GLY A 264 24.83 -8.54 -14.58
N ALA A 265 24.05 -7.50 -14.91
CA ALA A 265 23.51 -7.27 -16.24
C ALA A 265 24.60 -6.83 -17.23
N SER A 266 24.46 -7.24 -18.50
CA SER A 266 25.34 -6.79 -19.57
C SER A 266 25.26 -5.27 -19.77
N PHE A 267 26.34 -4.68 -20.30
CA PHE A 267 26.41 -3.24 -20.56
C PHE A 267 25.25 -2.69 -21.40
N LEU A 268 24.81 -3.47 -22.41
CA LEU A 268 23.67 -3.10 -23.26
C LEU A 268 22.37 -3.00 -22.46
N LEU A 269 22.12 -3.97 -21.57
CA LEU A 269 20.92 -3.97 -20.75
C LEU A 269 20.93 -2.80 -19.76
N GLN A 270 22.08 -2.53 -19.13
CA GLN A 270 22.23 -1.38 -18.23
C GLN A 270 21.96 -0.06 -18.96
N SER A 271 22.48 0.09 -20.19
CA SER A 271 22.25 1.27 -21.01
C SER A 271 20.78 1.45 -21.38
N LEU A 272 20.09 0.36 -21.76
CA LEU A 272 18.65 0.38 -22.03
C LEU A 272 17.86 0.86 -20.81
N LEU A 273 18.17 0.34 -19.62
CA LEU A 273 17.48 0.72 -18.38
C LEU A 273 17.75 2.16 -17.96
N ARG A 274 18.95 2.70 -18.25
CA ARG A 274 19.26 4.13 -18.04
C ARG A 274 18.40 5.02 -18.93
N VAL A 275 18.32 4.69 -20.22
CA VAL A 275 17.45 5.40 -21.17
C VAL A 275 15.98 5.31 -20.75
N TYR A 276 15.55 4.12 -20.33
CA TYR A 276 14.18 3.90 -19.87
C TYR A 276 13.80 4.79 -18.69
N ARG A 277 14.68 5.06 -17.73
CA ARG A 277 14.35 5.96 -16.59
C ARG A 277 14.01 7.38 -17.03
N VAL A 278 14.68 7.88 -18.06
CA VAL A 278 14.34 9.18 -18.66
C VAL A 278 12.99 9.09 -19.35
N ILE A 279 12.73 8.02 -20.10
CA ILE A 279 11.45 7.80 -20.78
C ILE A 279 10.31 7.61 -19.78
N LEU A 280 10.53 6.93 -18.66
CA LEU A 280 9.56 6.79 -17.57
C LEU A 280 9.13 8.15 -17.04
N PHE A 281 10.08 9.07 -16.82
CA PHE A 281 9.73 10.44 -16.42
C PHE A 281 8.91 11.17 -17.49
N LEU A 282 9.26 11.02 -18.77
CA LEU A 282 8.47 11.62 -19.86
C LEU A 282 7.05 11.03 -19.93
N LEU A 283 6.89 9.72 -19.73
CA LEU A 283 5.57 9.08 -19.66
C LEU A 283 4.74 9.60 -18.48
N ILE A 284 5.37 9.81 -17.31
CA ILE A 284 4.71 10.43 -16.15
C ILE A 284 4.27 11.86 -16.47
N LEU A 285 5.11 12.66 -17.14
CA LEU A 285 4.72 14.01 -17.57
C LEU A 285 3.57 14.00 -18.59
N MET A 286 3.58 13.05 -19.53
CA MET A 286 2.49 12.88 -20.49
C MET A 286 1.18 12.48 -19.82
N MET A 287 1.23 11.54 -18.88
CA MET A 287 0.09 11.14 -18.05
C MET A 287 -0.45 12.35 -17.28
N THR A 288 0.43 13.05 -16.57
CA THR A 288 0.12 14.26 -15.80
C THR A 288 -0.57 15.30 -16.68
N TYR A 289 0.05 15.66 -17.81
CA TYR A 289 -0.50 16.63 -18.74
C TYR A 289 -1.91 16.26 -19.21
N ARG A 290 -2.13 14.99 -19.57
CA ARG A 290 -3.46 14.52 -19.99
C ARG A 290 -4.49 14.59 -18.88
N MET A 291 -4.14 14.13 -17.68
CA MET A 291 -5.05 14.18 -16.53
C MET A 291 -5.48 15.62 -16.24
N PHE A 292 -4.54 16.56 -16.16
CA PHE A 292 -4.85 17.96 -15.93
C PHE A 292 -5.57 18.64 -17.10
N ARG A 293 -5.32 18.24 -18.35
CA ARG A 293 -5.96 18.86 -19.52
C ARG A 293 -7.42 18.45 -19.68
N PHE A 294 -7.75 17.18 -19.42
CA PHE A 294 -9.05 16.62 -19.78
C PHE A 294 -9.98 16.36 -18.58
N TYR A 295 -9.45 16.31 -17.37
CA TYR A 295 -10.22 15.96 -16.18
C TYR A 295 -10.08 17.04 -15.10
N SER A 296 -11.14 17.22 -14.32
CA SER A 296 -11.04 17.82 -12.99
C SER A 296 -10.46 16.78 -12.03
N LEU A 297 -9.37 17.13 -11.34
CA LEU A 297 -8.69 16.21 -10.43
C LEU A 297 -8.97 16.56 -8.97
N ASP A 298 -9.27 15.54 -8.18
CA ASP A 298 -9.32 15.61 -6.72
C ASP A 298 -7.93 15.79 -6.08
N SER A 299 -7.88 16.43 -4.90
CA SER A 299 -6.62 16.71 -4.20
C SER A 299 -5.79 15.45 -3.91
N ASN A 300 -6.44 14.32 -3.58
CA ASN A 300 -5.74 13.05 -3.33
C ASN A 300 -5.07 12.53 -4.60
N VAL A 301 -5.73 12.68 -5.76
CA VAL A 301 -5.17 12.31 -7.07
C VAL A 301 -3.99 13.20 -7.42
N VAL A 302 -4.09 14.51 -7.16
CA VAL A 302 -2.98 15.46 -7.37
C VAL A 302 -1.76 15.08 -6.52
N ILE A 303 -1.95 14.72 -5.25
CA ILE A 303 -0.86 14.27 -4.37
C ILE A 303 -0.19 13.00 -4.92
N VAL A 304 -0.97 12.03 -5.40
CA VAL A 304 -0.44 10.80 -6.02
C VAL A 304 0.38 11.13 -7.27
N ILE A 305 -0.15 11.96 -8.18
CA ILE A 305 0.56 12.37 -9.40
C ILE A 305 1.86 13.09 -9.06
N LEU A 306 1.85 14.03 -8.11
CA LEU A 306 3.06 14.74 -7.70
C LEU A 306 4.09 13.78 -7.09
N THR A 307 3.63 12.77 -6.34
CA THR A 307 4.50 11.73 -5.80
C THR A 307 5.15 10.92 -6.93
N GLU A 308 4.39 10.52 -7.96
CA GLU A 308 4.92 9.86 -9.14
C GLU A 308 5.94 10.73 -9.89
N VAL A 309 5.64 12.02 -10.07
CA VAL A 309 6.56 12.99 -10.67
C VAL A 309 7.88 13.07 -9.90
N LEU A 310 7.84 13.08 -8.56
CA LEU A 310 9.05 13.10 -7.73
C LEU A 310 9.88 11.81 -7.88
N TYR A 311 9.23 10.64 -7.92
CA TYR A 311 9.91 9.37 -8.19
C TYR A 311 10.53 9.37 -9.60
N GLY A 312 9.74 9.69 -10.63
CA GLY A 312 10.20 9.74 -12.01
C GLY A 312 11.37 10.70 -12.22
N LEU A 313 11.28 11.91 -11.66
CA LEU A 313 12.34 12.91 -11.73
C LEU A 313 13.63 12.41 -11.06
N THR A 314 13.51 11.86 -9.84
CA THR A 314 14.65 11.27 -9.13
C THR A 314 15.32 10.22 -9.99
N TYR A 315 14.55 9.29 -10.57
CA TYR A 315 15.09 8.19 -11.37
C TYR A 315 15.72 8.69 -12.68
N ALA A 316 15.14 9.68 -13.34
CA ALA A 316 15.69 10.26 -14.56
C ALA A 316 17.01 11.01 -14.31
N VAL A 317 17.06 11.88 -13.28
CA VAL A 317 18.26 12.65 -12.94
C VAL A 317 19.42 11.74 -12.54
N THR A 318 19.12 10.64 -11.84
CA THR A 318 20.13 9.71 -11.36
C THR A 318 20.62 8.72 -12.42
N ALA A 319 20.01 8.68 -13.62
CA ALA A 319 20.30 7.68 -14.67
C ALA A 319 21.73 7.70 -15.20
N TRP A 320 22.38 8.86 -15.16
CA TRP A 320 23.73 9.06 -15.71
C TRP A 320 24.77 9.41 -14.63
N LEU A 321 24.42 9.24 -13.36
CA LEU A 321 25.35 9.47 -12.26
C LEU A 321 26.28 8.26 -12.07
N SER A 322 27.40 8.49 -11.37
CA SER A 322 28.22 7.38 -10.86
C SER A 322 27.42 6.54 -9.87
N GLU A 323 27.70 5.25 -9.79
CA GLU A 323 26.95 4.29 -8.96
C GLU A 323 26.79 4.75 -7.50
N SER A 324 27.86 5.23 -6.87
CA SER A 324 27.81 5.76 -5.49
C SER A 324 26.88 6.97 -5.32
N ARG A 325 26.81 7.84 -6.33
CA ARG A 325 25.94 9.02 -6.34
C ARG A 325 24.51 8.60 -6.64
N GLU A 326 24.31 7.72 -7.60
CA GLU A 326 23.00 7.12 -7.90
C GLU A 326 22.39 6.50 -6.65
N GLN A 327 23.12 5.60 -5.97
CA GLN A 327 22.63 4.96 -4.75
C GLN A 327 22.21 5.99 -3.70
N LYS A 328 23.06 6.99 -3.43
CA LYS A 328 22.75 8.05 -2.47
C LYS A 328 21.48 8.81 -2.84
N TRP A 329 21.38 9.29 -4.08
CA TRP A 329 20.29 10.17 -4.51
C TRP A 329 18.97 9.44 -4.73
N VAL A 330 18.99 8.19 -5.19
CA VAL A 330 17.78 7.35 -5.28
C VAL A 330 17.21 7.09 -3.89
N ARG A 331 18.06 6.75 -2.91
CA ARG A 331 17.63 6.57 -1.52
C ARG A 331 16.98 7.83 -0.95
N ILE A 332 17.63 8.98 -1.10
CA ILE A 332 17.09 10.27 -0.63
C ILE A 332 15.77 10.60 -1.33
N GLY A 333 15.71 10.47 -2.67
CA GLY A 333 14.50 10.78 -3.43
C GLY A 333 13.33 9.87 -3.06
N ASN A 334 13.57 8.57 -2.87
CA ASN A 334 12.52 7.63 -2.49
C ASN A 334 11.92 7.93 -1.11
N VAL A 335 12.77 8.25 -0.13
CA VAL A 335 12.33 8.64 1.22
C VAL A 335 11.60 9.99 1.17
N SER A 336 12.12 10.95 0.40
CA SER A 336 11.53 12.28 0.28
C SER A 336 10.15 12.24 -0.40
N ALA A 337 9.99 11.45 -1.46
CA ALA A 337 8.71 11.25 -2.13
C ALA A 337 7.69 10.55 -1.20
N ALA A 338 8.12 9.54 -0.43
CA ALA A 338 7.26 8.87 0.55
C ALA A 338 6.82 9.81 1.69
N LEU A 339 7.72 10.67 2.19
CA LEU A 339 7.39 11.69 3.19
C LEU A 339 6.46 12.76 2.62
N PHE A 340 6.70 13.21 1.39
CA PHE A 340 5.79 14.13 0.69
C PHE A 340 4.38 13.53 0.58
N PHE A 341 4.27 12.28 0.16
CA PHE A 341 2.99 11.57 0.10
C PHE A 341 2.30 11.49 1.46
N LEU A 342 3.03 11.03 2.50
CA LEU A 342 2.48 10.89 3.85
C LEU A 342 1.98 12.24 4.39
N ILE A 343 2.80 13.30 4.28
CA ILE A 343 2.46 14.64 4.77
C ILE A 343 1.32 15.24 3.94
N GLY A 344 1.38 15.11 2.62
CA GLY A 344 0.37 15.64 1.70
C GLY A 344 -1.00 15.04 1.99
N VAL A 345 -1.10 13.70 2.04
CA VAL A 345 -2.36 13.02 2.35
C VAL A 345 -2.86 13.39 3.74
N PHE A 346 -1.97 13.43 4.74
CA PHE A 346 -2.34 13.81 6.10
C PHE A 346 -2.93 15.23 6.16
N LEU A 347 -2.24 16.23 5.60
CA LEU A 347 -2.67 17.62 5.67
C LEU A 347 -3.96 17.90 4.88
N PHE A 348 -4.12 17.28 3.71
CA PHE A 348 -5.29 17.52 2.86
C PHE A 348 -6.55 16.74 3.29
N ASN A 349 -6.43 15.85 4.27
CA ASN A 349 -7.55 15.06 4.77
C ASN A 349 -7.77 15.21 6.29
N ILE A 350 -7.25 16.26 6.95
CA ILE A 350 -7.46 16.48 8.40
C ILE A 350 -8.24 17.75 8.74
N PRO A 351 -9.43 17.61 9.39
CA PRO A 351 -10.25 16.39 9.36
C PRO A 351 -10.64 16.05 7.91
N TYR A 352 -11.22 14.87 7.62
CA TYR A 352 -11.76 14.62 6.28
C TYR A 352 -12.67 15.80 5.90
N MET A 353 -12.16 16.63 5.00
CA MET A 353 -12.82 17.80 4.47
C MET A 353 -12.64 17.65 2.98
N PRO A 354 -13.73 17.58 2.21
CA PRO A 354 -13.64 17.65 0.77
C PRO A 354 -13.17 19.06 0.42
N ILE A 355 -11.86 19.27 0.44
CA ILE A 355 -11.26 20.48 -0.09
C ILE A 355 -11.56 20.41 -1.59
N ILE A 356 -12.50 21.22 -2.05
CA ILE A 356 -12.83 21.35 -3.47
C ILE A 356 -11.65 22.05 -4.14
N PHE A 357 -10.59 21.30 -4.41
CA PHE A 357 -9.45 21.73 -5.19
C PHE A 357 -9.55 21.04 -6.55
N GLN A 358 -10.48 21.51 -7.37
CA GLN A 358 -10.59 21.07 -8.76
C GLN A 358 -9.56 21.83 -9.59
N VAL A 359 -8.53 21.12 -10.06
CA VAL A 359 -7.55 21.67 -11.00
C VAL A 359 -7.58 20.84 -12.27
N GLY A 360 -7.90 21.47 -13.39
CA GLY A 360 -7.88 20.86 -14.72
C GLY A 360 -9.00 21.34 -15.65
N GLY A 361 -9.21 20.62 -16.76
CA GLY A 361 -10.17 20.95 -17.82
C GLY A 361 -11.65 20.78 -17.44
N SER A 362 -12.54 21.37 -18.25
CA SER A 362 -13.99 21.52 -17.96
C SER A 362 -14.87 20.30 -18.29
N GLN A 363 -14.32 19.08 -18.36
CA GLN A 363 -15.09 17.85 -18.65
C GLN A 363 -15.01 16.81 -17.51
N SER A 364 -15.88 15.80 -17.60
CA SER A 364 -16.31 14.84 -16.56
C SER A 364 -15.21 14.29 -15.65
N THR A 365 -15.61 13.87 -14.43
CA THR A 365 -14.71 13.33 -13.40
C THR A 365 -13.97 12.07 -13.85
N LEU A 366 -12.69 11.94 -13.49
CA LEU A 366 -11.81 10.82 -13.90
C LEU A 366 -12.42 9.42 -13.67
N LEU A 367 -13.20 9.29 -12.58
CA LEU A 367 -13.88 8.04 -12.21
C LEU A 367 -14.98 7.64 -13.20
N THR A 368 -15.66 8.57 -13.87
CA THR A 368 -16.72 8.20 -14.84
C THR A 368 -16.17 7.57 -16.12
N THR A 369 -14.92 7.86 -16.47
CA THR A 369 -14.24 7.34 -17.67
C THR A 369 -13.38 6.10 -17.44
N LEU A 370 -12.98 5.77 -16.20
CA LEU A 370 -12.21 4.55 -15.91
C LEU A 370 -13.10 3.29 -15.84
N PHE A 371 -14.42 3.46 -15.74
CA PHE A 371 -15.42 2.37 -15.67
C PHE A 371 -16.36 2.33 -16.89
N GLN A 372 -16.04 3.08 -17.96
CA GLN A 372 -16.59 2.93 -19.31
C GLN A 372 -15.51 2.33 -20.20
#